data_AF-A0A6N6L5T8-F1
#
_entry.id   AF-A0A6N6L5T8-F1
#
_cell.length_a   1.000
_cell.length_b   1.000
_cell.length_c   1.000
_cell.angle_alpha   90.00
_cell.angle_beta   90.00
_cell.angle_gamma   90.00
#
_symmetry.space_group_name_H-M   'P 1'
#
loop_
_entity.id
_entity.type
_entity.pdbx_description
1 polymer ?
#
loop_
_entity_poly.entity_id
_entity_poly.type
_entity_poly.pdbx_seq_one_letter_code
_entity_poly.pdbx_strand_id
1 'polypeptide(L)' 'RLSGGQLQYLRFWSSAAAPVDVLCLDEPGNNLDARGLAALRAWLHTPPAGQAVVLVTHDDSLVDAARQRVIRIAS' A
#
# COMPACT_ATOMS: atom_id res chain seq x y z
N ARG A 1 15.24 -15.21 10.71
CA ARG A 1 13.91 -14.67 11.13
C ARG A 1 13.87 -13.20 10.75
N LEU A 2 12.80 -12.74 10.12
CA LEU A 2 12.60 -11.33 9.76
C LEU A 2 11.90 -10.61 10.90
N SER A 3 12.17 -9.31 11.08
CA SER A 3 11.34 -8.47 11.95
C SER A 3 9.92 -8.33 11.38
N GLY A 4 8.96 -7.90 12.20
CA GLY A 4 7.59 -7.64 11.73
C GLY A 4 7.55 -6.68 10.54
N GLY A 5 8.34 -5.59 10.59
CA GLY A 5 8.45 -4.62 9.49
C GLY A 5 9.12 -5.18 8.24
N GLN A 6 10.18 -5.99 8.39
CA GLN A 6 10.82 -6.66 7.25
C GLN A 6 9.88 -7.66 6.57
N LEU A 7 9.10 -8.40 7.36
CA LEU A 7 8.10 -9.32 6.83
C LEU A 7 6.98 -8.57 6.12
N GLN A 8 6.49 -7.47 6.68
CA GLN A 8 5.49 -6.63 6.03
C GLN A 8 6.00 -6.05 4.71
N TYR A 9 7.22 -5.51 4.71
CA TYR A 9 7.85 -4.98 3.50
C TYR A 9 7.90 -6.05 2.40
N LEU A 10 8.36 -7.26 2.72
CA LEU A 10 8.38 -8.38 1.78
C LEU A 10 7.00 -8.78 1.27
N ARG A 11 5.98 -8.84 2.15
CA ARG A 11 4.59 -9.15 1.77
C ARG A 11 4.06 -8.12 0.78
N PHE A 12 4.23 -6.83 1.07
CA PHE A 12 3.79 -5.77 0.19
C PHE A 12 4.41 -5.89 -1.20
N TRP A 13 5.73 -6.02 -1.31
CA TRP A 13 6.38 -6.11 -2.63
C TRP A 13 6.06 -7.40 -3.37
N SER A 14 5.88 -8.51 -2.65
CA SER A 14 5.42 -9.76 -3.26
C SER A 14 4.03 -9.63 -3.87
N SER A 15 3.11 -8.93 -3.21
CA SER A 15 1.75 -8.71 -3.72
C SER A 15 1.73 -7.66 -4.83
N ALA A 16 2.50 -6.58 -4.70
CA ALA A 16 2.60 -5.51 -5.70
C ALA A 16 3.20 -5.99 -7.04
N ALA A 17 4.04 -7.02 -7.01
CA ALA A 17 4.62 -7.63 -8.21
C ALA A 17 3.73 -8.72 -8.85
N ALA A 18 2.62 -9.09 -8.20
CA ALA A 18 1.75 -10.14 -8.71
C ALA A 18 1.00 -9.66 -9.98
N PRO A 19 0.86 -10.51 -11.02
CA PRO A 19 0.15 -10.17 -12.24
C PRO A 19 -1.37 -10.27 -12.02
N VAL A 20 -1.92 -9.36 -11.20
CA VAL A 20 -3.35 -9.30 -10.87
C VAL A 20 -3.97 -8.01 -11.41
N ASP A 21 -5.21 -8.10 -11.88
CA ASP A 21 -5.99 -6.93 -12.34
C ASP A 21 -6.38 -6.01 -11.17
N VAL A 22 -6.56 -6.58 -9.97
CA VAL A 22 -6.95 -5.84 -8.76
C VAL A 22 -6.06 -6.26 -7.59
N LEU A 23 -5.42 -5.29 -6.95
CA LEU A 23 -4.64 -5.45 -5.73
C LEU A 23 -5.37 -4.79 -4.55
N CYS A 24 -5.71 -5.58 -3.54
CA CYS A 24 -6.27 -5.09 -2.29
C CYS A 24 -5.18 -5.00 -1.22
N LEU A 25 -5.01 -3.83 -0.63
CA LEU A 25 -4.04 -3.54 0.42
C LEU A 25 -4.78 -3.10 1.69
N ASP A 26 -4.72 -3.94 2.72
CA ASP A 26 -5.31 -3.66 4.04
C ASP A 26 -4.23 -3.26 5.03
N GLU A 27 -4.25 -1.99 5.45
CA GLU A 27 -3.25 -1.35 6.31
C GLU A 27 -1.79 -1.66 5.92
N PRO A 28 -1.39 -1.41 4.65
CA PRO A 28 -0.07 -1.81 4.15
C PRO A 28 1.09 -1.09 4.85
N GLY A 29 0.84 0.09 5.44
CA GLY A 29 1.83 0.88 6.18
C GLY A 29 2.21 0.32 7.55
N ASN A 30 1.41 -0.60 8.12
CA ASN A 30 1.63 -1.10 9.47
C ASN A 30 3.00 -1.78 9.62
N ASN A 31 3.73 -1.46 10.68
CA ASN A 31 5.07 -1.99 10.98
C ASN A 31 6.19 -1.56 10.01
N LEU A 32 5.91 -0.76 8.98
CA LEU A 32 6.97 -0.22 8.13
C LEU A 32 7.73 0.88 8.87
N ASP A 33 9.05 0.91 8.69
CA ASP A 33 9.85 2.07 9.09
C ASP A 33 9.65 3.24 8.11
N ALA A 34 10.26 4.38 8.41
CA ALA A 34 10.12 5.59 7.59
C ALA A 34 10.53 5.37 6.12
N ARG A 35 11.52 4.50 5.87
CA ARG A 35 11.99 4.19 4.51
C ARG A 35 10.99 3.30 3.78
N GLY A 36 10.47 2.28 4.44
CA GLY A 36 9.44 1.40 3.90
C GLY A 36 8.16 2.18 3.56
N LEU A 37 7.74 3.06 4.46
CA LEU A 37 6.57 3.91 4.25
C LEU A 37 6.76 4.89 3.08
N ALA A 38 7.97 5.47 2.94
CA ALA A 38 8.30 6.32 1.78
C ALA A 38 8.26 5.54 0.46
N ALA A 39 8.74 4.30 0.44
CA ALA A 39 8.70 3.46 -0.75
C ALA A 39 7.27 3.04 -1.12
N LEU A 40 6.44 2.71 -0.13
CA LEU A 40 5.01 2.44 -0.32
C LEU A 40 4.29 3.65 -0.93
N ARG A 41 4.51 4.86 -0.39
CA ARG A 41 3.94 6.10 -0.96
C ARG A 41 4.35 6.33 -2.41
N ALA A 42 5.63 6.14 -2.72
CA ALA A 42 6.13 6.30 -4.08
C ALA A 42 5.49 5.31 -5.05
N TRP A 43 5.29 4.06 -4.62
CA TRP A 43 4.61 3.04 -5.42
C TRP A 43 3.12 3.36 -5.63
N LEU A 44 2.41 3.80 -4.58
CA LEU A 44 1.01 4.21 -4.67
C LEU A 44 0.78 5.38 -5.63
N HIS A 45 1.79 6.23 -5.84
CA HIS A 45 1.72 7.34 -6.79
C HIS A 45 1.68 6.86 -8.25
N THR A 46 2.36 5.74 -8.54
CA THR A 46 2.53 5.22 -9.90
C THR A 46 2.48 3.68 -9.90
N PRO A 47 1.33 3.07 -9.58
CA PRO A 47 1.19 1.62 -9.65
C PRO A 47 1.31 1.13 -11.11
N PRO A 48 1.56 -0.18 -11.33
CA PRO A 48 1.63 -0.75 -12.66
C PRO A 48 0.39 -0.43 -13.51
N ALA A 49 0.60 -0.11 -14.79
CA ALA A 49 -0.50 0.16 -15.71
C ALA A 49 -1.42 -1.06 -15.84
N GLY A 50 -2.73 -0.83 -15.79
CA GLY A 50 -3.74 -1.89 -15.88
C GLY A 50 -4.06 -2.60 -14.57
N GLN A 51 -3.37 -2.30 -13.47
CA GLN A 51 -3.67 -2.82 -12.14
C GLN A 51 -4.46 -1.80 -11.32
N ALA A 52 -5.69 -2.15 -10.94
CA ALA A 52 -6.48 -1.36 -10.00
C ALA A 52 -6.01 -1.63 -8.56
N VAL A 53 -5.97 -0.59 -7.72
CA VAL A 53 -5.56 -0.69 -6.32
C VAL A 53 -6.72 -0.28 -5.41
N VAL A 54 -7.07 -1.15 -4.46
CA VAL A 54 -7.98 -0.84 -3.35
C VAL A 54 -7.15 -0.72 -2.09
N LEU A 55 -7.08 0.50 -1.54
CA LEU A 55 -6.32 0.79 -0.32
C LEU A 55 -7.28 1.03 0.84
N VAL A 56 -7.08 0.28 1.92
CA VAL A 56 -7.71 0.52 3.23
C VAL A 56 -6.63 1.00 4.17
N THR A 57 -6.80 2.21 4.70
CA THR A 57 -5.86 2.78 5.67
C THR A 57 -6.48 3.92 6.46
N HIS A 58 -5.95 4.13 7.66
CA HIS A 58 -6.19 5.33 8.47
C HIS A 58 -5.11 6.43 8.28
N ASP A 59 -4.08 6.19 7.45
CA ASP A 59 -3.00 7.15 7.20
C ASP A 59 -3.33 8.10 6.03
N ASP A 60 -3.63 9.36 6.35
CA ASP A 60 -3.93 10.41 5.37
C ASP A 60 -2.78 10.61 4.36
N SER A 61 -1.53 10.36 4.73
CA SER A 61 -0.39 10.49 3.81
C SER A 61 -0.37 9.41 2.73
N LEU A 62 -0.94 8.22 3.02
CA LEU A 62 -1.11 7.15 2.02
C LEU A 62 -2.32 7.43 1.13
N VAL A 63 -3.41 7.97 1.70
CA VAL A 63 -4.59 8.42 0.94
C VAL A 63 -4.18 9.49 -0.08
N ASP A 64 -3.38 10.47 0.36
CA ASP A 64 -2.84 11.54 -0.47
C ASP A 64 -1.84 11.07 -1.53
N ALA A 65 -1.21 9.90 -1.33
CA ALA A 65 -0.30 9.31 -2.31
C ALA A 65 -1.06 8.58 -3.44
N ALA A 66 -2.16 7.90 -3.13
CA ALA A 66 -2.92 7.06 -4.07
C ALA A 66 -3.78 7.85 -5.09
N ARG A 67 -4.21 9.07 -4.74
CA ARG A 67 -4.86 10.10 -5.62
C ARG A 67 -5.77 9.60 -6.74
N GLN A 68 -6.89 8.95 -6.42
CA GLN A 68 -7.95 8.71 -7.43
C GLN A 68 -9.36 8.91 -6.88
N ARG A 69 -9.74 8.15 -5.86
CA ARG A 69 -11.07 8.20 -5.27
C ARG A 69 -11.00 7.80 -3.80
N VAL A 70 -11.63 8.59 -2.93
CA VAL A 70 -11.66 8.34 -1.49
C VAL A 70 -13.10 8.07 -1.06
N ILE A 71 -13.31 6.95 -0.37
CA ILE A 71 -14.60 6.60 0.26
C ILE A 71 -14.36 6.62 1.77
N ARG A 72 -15.07 7.49 2.48
CA ARG A 72 -15.04 7.52 3.95
C ARG A 72 -16.23 6.75 4.48
N ILE A 73 -15.95 5.75 5.31
CA ILE A 73 -16.97 4.96 6.00
C ILE A 73 -16.99 5.48 7.44
N ALA A 74 -18.11 6.05 7.85
CA ALA A 74 -18.36 6.44 9.24
C ALA A 74 -19.53 5.58 9.76
N SER A 75 -19.33 4.95 10.92
CA SER A 75 -20.37 4.21 11.65
C SER A 75 -21.23 5.14 12.48
#